data_AF-A0A089LNA6-F1
#
_entry.id   AF-A0A089LNA6-F1
#
_cell.length_a   1.000
_cell.length_b   1.000
_cell.length_c   1.000
_cell.angle_alpha   90.00
_cell.angle_beta   90.00
_cell.angle_gamma   90.00
#
_symmetry.space_group_name_H-M   'P 1'
#
loop_
_entity.id
_entity.type
_entity.pdbx_description
1 polymer ?
#
loop_
_entity_poly.entity_id
_entity_poly.type
_entity_poly.pdbx_seq_one_letter_code
_entity_poly.pdbx_strand_id
1 'polypeptide(L)'
;MRVYSLRSGEDSMDLMLDKTVSAEHPIESKFTGDSKITVWTPPILYTNNKRKYNDFPRYLTGHPIISEKVKNILFPIIAEEIECLPLAHPELKLFMLNITNVIDCVDYSRSVIKLTGKGNFARFIKQVFDFSKIPEKTYMFKIKETAIIQVFVTDKFKELVELHGLKGLDFSEVYDSAFTADKEEEQERNYQAALDSIERSKGIEFSYDEARILMEQGKAVASGKWRMQLDENGELWIADLTPALLYDWGQPIYIPPVLMLLQWHEVEKSEINL
;
A
#
# COMPACT_ATOMS: atom_id res chain seq x y z
N MET A 1 1.32 7.63 -17.20
CA MET A 1 1.40 8.11 -15.82
C MET A 1 1.13 6.98 -14.86
N ARG A 2 1.98 6.84 -13.84
CA ARG A 2 1.77 5.91 -12.73
C ARG A 2 1.54 6.66 -11.43
N VAL A 3 0.74 6.07 -10.55
CA VAL A 3 0.46 6.61 -9.21
C VAL A 3 0.90 5.60 -8.16
N TYR A 4 1.65 6.09 -7.18
CA TYR A 4 2.18 5.32 -6.08
C TYR A 4 1.61 5.83 -4.77
N SER A 5 1.32 4.92 -3.85
CA SER A 5 1.15 5.26 -2.44
C SER A 5 2.53 5.53 -1.86
N LEU A 6 2.73 6.71 -1.30
CA LEU A 6 3.98 7.06 -0.63
C LEU A 6 4.01 6.40 0.75
N ARG A 7 5.03 5.57 1.00
CA ARG A 7 5.27 4.94 2.30
C ARG A 7 6.70 5.22 2.73
N SER A 8 6.92 5.24 4.04
CA SER A 8 8.27 5.33 4.57
C SER A 8 8.95 3.96 4.55
N GLY A 9 10.20 3.92 4.10
CA GLY A 9 11.00 2.70 4.07
C GLY A 9 11.34 2.18 5.47
N GLU A 10 11.47 0.86 5.63
CA GLU A 10 11.75 0.22 6.93
C GLU A 10 13.08 0.66 7.56
N ASP A 11 14.04 1.05 6.74
CA ASP A 11 15.37 1.52 7.12
C ASP A 11 15.43 3.02 7.48
N SER A 12 14.28 3.70 7.51
CA SER A 12 14.21 5.14 7.75
C SER A 12 14.14 5.48 9.24
N MET A 13 14.89 6.49 9.64
CA MET A 13 14.95 7.01 11.01
C MET A 13 13.54 7.21 11.58
N ASP A 14 13.30 6.74 12.80
CA ASP A 14 12.03 6.90 13.52
C ASP A 14 12.11 8.11 14.45
N LEU A 15 11.11 8.98 14.38
CA LEU A 15 10.95 10.14 15.25
C LEU A 15 9.78 9.93 16.21
N MET A 16 9.87 10.57 17.37
CA MET A 16 8.81 10.61 18.37
C MET A 16 8.55 12.05 18.81
N LEU A 17 7.28 12.39 19.05
CA LEU A 17 6.89 13.69 19.56
C LEU A 17 7.28 13.82 21.03
N ASP A 18 7.81 14.97 21.42
CA ASP A 18 8.06 15.28 22.81
C ASP A 18 6.75 15.38 23.61
N LYS A 19 6.72 14.78 24.80
CA LYS A 19 5.52 14.73 25.66
C LYS A 19 5.08 16.10 26.17
N THR A 20 5.94 17.11 26.06
CA THR A 20 5.61 18.49 26.42
C THR A 20 4.79 19.21 25.34
N VAL A 21 4.70 18.67 24.12
CA VAL A 21 3.85 19.23 23.06
C VAL A 21 2.38 19.05 23.43
N SER A 22 1.62 20.13 23.35
CA SER A 22 0.18 20.12 23.67
C SER A 22 -0.58 19.14 22.77
N ALA A 23 -1.55 18.42 23.34
CA ALA A 23 -2.48 17.58 22.58
C ALA A 23 -3.36 18.41 21.60
N GLU A 24 -3.46 19.72 21.80
CA GLU A 24 -4.15 20.65 20.90
C GLU A 24 -3.25 21.17 19.77
N HIS A 25 -1.96 20.81 19.76
CA HIS A 25 -1.04 21.27 18.74
C HIS A 25 -1.48 20.78 17.35
N PRO A 26 -1.38 21.60 16.28
CA PRO A 26 -1.81 21.20 14.93
C PRO A 26 -1.15 19.94 14.38
N ILE A 27 -0.02 19.51 14.92
CA ILE A 27 0.64 18.24 14.56
C ILE A 27 -0.21 17.01 14.91
N GLU A 28 -1.04 17.10 15.96
CA GLU A 28 -1.96 16.04 16.40
C GLU A 28 -3.31 16.09 15.64
N SER A 29 -3.51 17.10 14.81
CA SER A 29 -4.72 17.25 14.01
C SER A 29 -4.65 16.45 12.70
N LYS A 30 -5.79 16.32 12.02
CA LYS A 30 -5.85 15.71 10.68
C LYS A 30 -5.22 16.64 9.64
N PHE A 31 -4.46 16.07 8.71
CA PHE A 31 -3.94 16.78 7.54
C PHE A 31 -4.81 16.45 6.33
N THR A 32 -5.95 17.12 6.21
CA THR A 32 -6.94 16.89 5.15
C THR A 32 -6.72 17.73 3.88
N GLY A 33 -5.62 18.47 3.79
CA GLY A 33 -5.31 19.41 2.71
C GLY A 33 -5.44 20.88 3.11
N ASP A 34 -6.03 21.16 4.26
CA ASP A 34 -6.12 22.51 4.80
C ASP A 34 -4.74 23.05 5.18
N SER A 35 -4.51 24.33 4.89
CA SER A 35 -3.31 25.05 5.29
C SER A 35 -3.15 25.03 6.82
N LYS A 36 -1.93 24.81 7.29
CA LYS A 36 -1.56 24.90 8.71
C LYS A 36 -0.48 25.94 8.97
N ILE A 37 0.08 26.55 7.93
CA ILE A 37 1.27 27.42 8.05
C ILE A 37 1.08 28.59 9.03
N THR A 38 -0.13 29.14 9.15
CA THR A 38 -0.43 30.29 10.03
C THR A 38 -0.60 29.92 11.50
N VAL A 39 -0.93 28.66 11.80
CA VAL A 39 -1.13 28.15 13.16
C VAL A 39 0.02 27.25 13.62
N TRP A 40 1.01 27.02 12.77
CA TRP A 40 2.11 26.10 13.03
C TRP A 40 3.21 26.74 13.86
N THR A 41 3.38 26.23 15.09
CA THR A 41 4.60 26.44 15.88
C THR A 41 5.49 25.21 15.76
N PRO A 42 6.82 25.31 15.62
CA PRO A 42 7.67 24.12 15.48
C PRO A 42 7.58 23.20 16.71
N PRO A 43 6.93 22.02 16.62
CA PRO A 43 6.87 21.09 17.74
C PRO A 43 8.21 20.37 17.89
N ILE A 44 8.52 19.96 19.12
CA ILE A 44 9.77 19.27 19.43
C ILE A 44 9.60 17.78 19.12
N LEU A 45 10.46 17.25 18.27
CA LEU A 45 10.62 15.82 18.00
C LEU A 45 12.04 15.38 18.37
N TYR A 46 12.18 14.11 18.72
CA TYR A 46 13.47 13.46 18.94
C TYR A 46 13.57 12.16 18.18
N THR A 47 14.80 11.74 17.91
CA THR A 47 15.08 10.43 17.33
C THR A 47 14.73 9.33 18.31
N ASN A 48 13.74 8.50 17.96
CA ASN A 48 13.42 7.27 18.66
C ASN A 48 14.35 6.13 18.20
N ASN A 49 14.59 6.01 16.89
CA ASN A 49 15.54 5.05 16.33
C ASN A 49 16.27 5.69 15.14
N LYS A 50 17.62 5.66 15.14
CA LYS A 50 18.42 6.29 14.08
C LYS A 50 18.25 5.64 12.71
N ARG A 51 18.14 4.31 12.66
CA ARG A 51 18.16 3.48 11.43
C ARG A 51 19.24 3.94 10.41
N LYS A 52 19.07 3.60 9.13
CA LYS A 52 20.08 3.81 8.08
C LYS A 52 19.90 5.12 7.32
N TYR A 53 18.66 5.53 7.06
CA TYR A 53 18.36 6.70 6.23
C TYR A 53 17.63 7.79 7.02
N ASN A 54 17.94 9.05 6.74
CA ASN A 54 17.32 10.21 7.38
C ASN A 54 16.82 11.28 6.39
N ASP A 55 16.84 10.99 5.08
CA ASP A 55 16.28 11.88 4.06
C ASP A 55 14.75 12.00 4.23
N PHE A 56 14.06 10.88 4.49
CA PHE A 56 12.63 10.80 4.80
C PHE A 56 12.34 10.09 6.13
N PRO A 57 12.54 10.74 7.28
CA PRO A 57 12.24 10.14 8.58
C PRO A 57 10.77 9.77 8.75
N ARG A 58 10.51 8.76 9.58
CA ARG A 58 9.18 8.26 9.91
C ARG A 58 8.64 8.96 11.14
N TYR A 59 7.39 9.38 11.06
CA TYR A 59 6.65 9.93 12.19
C TYR A 59 5.17 9.69 11.99
N LEU A 60 4.57 8.89 12.88
CA LEU A 60 3.16 8.48 12.80
C LEU A 60 2.77 7.98 11.40
N THR A 61 1.51 7.65 11.16
CA THR A 61 1.04 7.21 9.85
C THR A 61 0.63 8.42 9.00
N GLY A 62 1.14 8.48 7.76
CA GLY A 62 0.58 9.30 6.67
C GLY A 62 1.15 10.71 6.44
N HIS A 63 2.15 11.15 7.21
CA HIS A 63 2.70 12.52 7.13
C HIS A 63 4.20 12.50 6.81
N PRO A 64 4.61 12.80 5.57
CA PRO A 64 6.02 12.77 5.20
C PRO A 64 6.81 13.82 5.97
N ILE A 65 7.92 13.42 6.58
CA ILE A 65 8.94 14.32 7.11
C ILE A 65 10.15 14.25 6.19
N ILE A 66 10.80 15.39 5.98
CA ILE A 66 11.98 15.53 5.13
C ILE A 66 13.12 16.22 5.87
N SER A 67 14.35 15.86 5.51
CA SER A 67 15.56 16.58 5.93
C SER A 67 15.73 17.93 5.22
N GLU A 68 16.61 18.79 5.73
CA GLU A 68 17.01 20.02 5.05
C GLU A 68 17.58 19.77 3.64
N LYS A 69 18.35 18.69 3.45
CA LYS A 69 18.86 18.28 2.13
C LYS A 69 17.71 18.05 1.16
N VAL A 70 16.73 17.25 1.56
CA VAL A 70 15.56 16.93 0.73
C VAL A 70 14.74 18.19 0.45
N LYS A 71 14.55 19.06 1.44
CA LYS A 71 13.85 20.33 1.27
C LYS A 71 14.52 21.18 0.18
N ASN A 72 15.84 21.34 0.24
CA ASN A 72 16.57 22.18 -0.72
C ASN A 72 16.45 21.68 -2.16
N ILE A 73 16.27 20.36 -2.35
CA ILE A 73 16.14 19.73 -3.66
C ILE A 73 14.69 19.76 -4.15
N LEU A 74 13.75 19.30 -3.32
CA LEU A 74 12.36 19.06 -3.76
C LEU A 74 11.51 20.32 -3.67
N PHE A 75 11.68 21.15 -2.63
CA PHE A 75 10.78 22.28 -2.36
C PHE A 75 10.62 23.24 -3.54
N PRO A 76 11.68 23.65 -4.27
CA PRO A 76 11.52 24.54 -5.44
C PRO A 76 10.63 23.97 -6.56
N ILE A 77 10.43 22.65 -6.57
CA ILE A 77 9.70 21.93 -7.61
C ILE A 77 8.26 21.65 -7.19
N ILE A 78 8.04 21.29 -5.92
CA ILE A 78 6.74 20.83 -5.42
C ILE A 78 6.01 21.87 -4.53
N ALA A 79 6.53 23.09 -4.38
CA ALA A 79 6.03 24.10 -3.45
C ALA A 79 4.55 24.48 -3.64
N GLU A 80 4.00 24.33 -4.85
CA GLU A 80 2.59 24.64 -5.11
C GLU A 80 1.64 23.58 -4.53
N GLU A 81 2.14 22.38 -4.21
CA GLU A 81 1.33 21.24 -3.80
C GLU A 81 1.40 20.94 -2.31
N ILE A 82 2.32 21.61 -1.60
CA ILE A 82 2.64 21.32 -0.21
C ILE A 82 2.92 22.60 0.58
N GLU A 83 2.79 22.51 1.90
CA GLU A 83 3.43 23.42 2.84
C GLU A 83 4.57 22.68 3.56
N CYS A 84 5.68 23.40 3.74
CA CYS A 84 6.85 22.90 4.44
C CYS A 84 6.86 23.44 5.88
N LEU A 85 6.42 22.62 6.83
CA LEU A 85 6.20 23.00 8.21
C LEU A 85 7.43 22.67 9.06
N PRO A 86 8.12 23.65 9.66
CA PRO A 86 9.35 23.41 10.42
C PRO A 86 9.13 22.57 11.68
N LEU A 87 10.07 21.69 12.00
CA LEU A 87 10.09 20.90 13.23
C LEU A 87 11.31 21.28 14.07
N ALA A 88 11.16 21.29 15.39
CA ALA A 88 12.29 21.45 16.30
C ALA A 88 12.90 20.07 16.60
N HIS A 89 14.20 19.91 16.37
CA HIS A 89 14.93 18.69 16.66
C HIS A 89 16.36 19.04 17.11
N PRO A 90 16.94 18.35 18.11
CA PRO A 90 18.23 18.74 18.71
C PRO A 90 19.42 18.69 17.74
N GLU A 91 19.41 17.74 16.79
CA GLU A 91 20.56 17.47 15.92
C GLU A 91 20.32 17.78 14.44
N LEU A 92 19.06 17.92 14.02
CA LEU A 92 18.66 17.88 12.61
C LEU A 92 17.71 19.03 12.32
N LYS A 93 17.79 19.57 11.11
CA LYS A 93 16.75 20.46 10.58
C LYS A 93 15.78 19.63 9.77
N LEU A 94 14.55 19.53 10.28
CA LEU A 94 13.51 18.68 9.76
C LEU A 94 12.26 19.50 9.44
N PHE A 95 11.50 19.02 8.47
CA PHE A 95 10.26 19.65 8.04
C PHE A 95 9.20 18.59 7.78
N MET A 96 8.01 18.83 8.30
CA MET A 96 6.83 18.05 7.93
C MET A 96 6.22 18.61 6.65
N LEU A 97 5.82 17.74 5.74
CA LEU A 97 5.09 18.12 4.53
C LEU A 97 3.58 18.02 4.79
N ASN A 98 2.90 19.17 4.74
CA ASN A 98 1.45 19.20 4.64
C ASN A 98 1.08 19.23 3.15
N ILE A 99 0.56 18.13 2.61
CA ILE A 99 0.12 18.09 1.21
C ILE A 99 -1.22 18.80 1.13
N THR A 100 -1.22 19.98 0.51
CA THR A 100 -2.42 20.83 0.32
C THR A 100 -3.12 20.54 -1.00
N ASN A 101 -2.44 19.89 -1.94
CA ASN A 101 -3.02 19.45 -3.19
C ASN A 101 -3.97 18.25 -2.99
N VAL A 102 -5.27 18.52 -2.86
CA VAL A 102 -6.31 17.49 -2.77
C VAL A 102 -7.11 17.45 -4.07
N ILE A 103 -7.02 16.32 -4.77
CA ILE A 103 -7.60 16.14 -6.11
C ILE A 103 -8.80 15.20 -6.03
N ASP A 104 -9.90 15.59 -6.68
CA ASP A 104 -11.10 14.78 -6.84
C ASP A 104 -10.99 13.90 -8.09
N CYS A 105 -10.08 12.93 -8.06
CA CYS A 105 -9.71 12.10 -9.21
C CYS A 105 -10.16 10.64 -9.12
N VAL A 106 -11.03 10.27 -8.18
CA VAL A 106 -11.52 8.89 -8.08
C VAL A 106 -12.55 8.64 -9.18
N ASP A 107 -12.37 7.55 -9.94
CA ASP A 107 -13.37 7.03 -10.86
C ASP A 107 -14.29 6.06 -10.10
N TYR A 108 -15.40 6.56 -9.57
CA TYR A 108 -16.35 5.74 -8.82
C TYR A 108 -17.13 4.75 -9.69
N SER A 109 -17.13 4.91 -11.02
CA SER A 109 -17.79 3.95 -11.92
C SER A 109 -16.99 2.64 -12.03
N ARG A 110 -15.67 2.72 -11.84
CA ARG A 110 -14.74 1.59 -11.93
C ARG A 110 -14.11 1.20 -10.59
N SER A 111 -14.20 2.06 -9.59
CA SER A 111 -13.77 1.77 -8.22
C SER A 111 -14.82 0.96 -7.46
N VAL A 112 -14.35 0.08 -6.59
CA VAL A 112 -15.20 -0.67 -5.67
C VAL A 112 -14.90 -0.20 -4.25
N ILE A 113 -15.90 0.36 -3.58
CA ILE A 113 -15.77 0.83 -2.21
C ILE A 113 -16.42 -0.14 -1.23
N LYS A 114 -15.80 -0.31 -0.07
CA LYS A 114 -16.42 -0.95 1.09
C LYS A 114 -16.94 0.13 2.02
N LEU A 115 -18.20 0.01 2.42
CA LEU A 115 -18.82 0.83 3.45
C LEU A 115 -18.80 0.10 4.79
N THR A 116 -18.79 0.86 5.87
CA THR A 116 -19.05 0.36 7.22
C THR A 116 -20.54 -0.03 7.34
N GLY A 117 -20.90 -0.78 8.39
CA GLY A 117 -22.31 -1.09 8.68
C GLY A 117 -23.20 0.15 8.93
N LYS A 118 -22.59 1.34 9.12
CA LYS A 118 -23.26 2.63 9.26
C LYS A 118 -23.31 3.45 7.95
N GLY A 119 -22.87 2.89 6.82
CA GLY A 119 -22.87 3.55 5.51
C GLY A 119 -21.68 4.48 5.24
N ASN A 120 -20.79 4.71 6.20
CA ASN A 120 -19.59 5.53 5.99
C ASN A 120 -18.54 4.79 5.16
N PHE A 121 -17.75 5.52 4.35
CA PHE A 121 -16.59 4.98 3.63
C PHE A 121 -15.64 4.26 4.60
N ALA A 122 -15.31 3.00 4.29
CA ALA A 122 -14.36 2.21 5.08
C ALA A 122 -13.01 2.10 4.36
N ARG A 123 -13.02 1.64 3.10
CA ARG A 123 -11.83 1.53 2.26
C ARG A 123 -12.20 1.30 0.79
N PHE A 124 -11.24 1.49 -0.10
CA PHE A 124 -11.31 0.91 -1.44
C PHE A 124 -11.01 -0.60 -1.39
N ILE A 125 -11.82 -1.39 -2.08
CA ILE A 125 -11.51 -2.76 -2.48
C ILE A 125 -10.74 -2.75 -3.80
N LYS A 126 -11.20 -1.91 -4.74
CA LYS A 126 -10.53 -1.56 -6.00
C LYS A 126 -10.53 -0.04 -6.11
N GLN A 127 -9.37 0.56 -6.31
CA GLN A 127 -9.22 2.01 -6.46
C GLN A 127 -8.76 2.31 -7.89
N VAL A 128 -9.52 3.15 -8.58
CA VAL A 128 -9.23 3.58 -9.96
C VAL A 128 -9.25 5.11 -9.99
N PHE A 129 -8.26 5.69 -10.65
CA PHE A 129 -8.18 7.13 -10.85
C PHE A 129 -8.60 7.53 -12.26
N ASP A 130 -9.36 8.61 -12.37
CA ASP A 130 -9.58 9.36 -13.59
C ASP A 130 -8.40 10.32 -13.82
N PHE A 131 -7.49 9.91 -14.70
CA PHE A 131 -6.29 10.66 -15.02
C PHE A 131 -6.54 11.99 -15.71
N SER A 132 -7.70 12.18 -16.35
CA SER A 132 -8.04 13.48 -16.94
C SER A 132 -8.19 14.58 -15.87
N LYS A 133 -8.40 14.17 -14.61
CA LYS A 133 -8.52 15.06 -13.46
C LYS A 133 -7.22 15.26 -12.68
N ILE A 134 -6.15 14.54 -13.01
CA ILE A 134 -4.83 14.71 -12.38
C ILE A 134 -3.96 15.58 -13.32
N PRO A 135 -3.63 16.83 -12.94
CA PRO A 135 -2.79 17.68 -13.76
C PRO A 135 -1.45 17.02 -14.09
N GLU A 136 -0.98 17.18 -15.33
CA GLU A 136 0.24 16.51 -15.80
C GLU A 136 1.50 16.92 -15.00
N LYS A 137 1.50 18.11 -14.40
CA LYS A 137 2.60 18.61 -13.56
C LYS A 137 2.47 18.22 -12.09
N THR A 138 1.58 17.30 -11.75
CA THR A 138 1.39 16.89 -10.36
C THR A 138 2.51 15.96 -9.89
N TYR A 139 3.08 16.25 -8.72
CA TYR A 139 4.09 15.40 -8.06
C TYR A 139 3.49 14.66 -6.87
N MET A 140 2.79 15.38 -6.00
CA MET A 140 2.19 14.86 -4.77
C MET A 140 0.75 15.33 -4.65
N PHE A 141 -0.14 14.44 -4.21
CA PHE A 141 -1.53 14.79 -3.95
C PHE A 141 -2.18 13.87 -2.91
N LYS A 142 -3.38 14.27 -2.48
CA LYS A 142 -4.31 13.49 -1.65
C LYS A 142 -5.66 13.39 -2.34
N ILE A 143 -6.49 12.45 -1.90
CA ILE A 143 -7.92 12.38 -2.27
C ILE A 143 -8.76 12.51 -1.01
N LYS A 144 -10.00 13.01 -1.14
CA LYS A 144 -10.88 13.30 0.00
C LYS A 144 -11.12 12.10 0.92
N GLU A 145 -11.24 10.91 0.35
CA GLU A 145 -11.57 9.66 1.05
C GLU A 145 -10.47 9.23 2.04
N THR A 146 -9.21 9.44 1.65
CA THR A 146 -8.04 8.93 2.39
C THR A 146 -7.04 10.02 2.78
N ALA A 147 -7.41 11.30 2.62
CA ALA A 147 -6.53 12.45 2.84
C ALA A 147 -5.84 12.45 4.22
N ILE A 148 -6.50 11.88 5.23
CA ILE A 148 -5.97 11.81 6.60
C ILE A 148 -4.72 10.93 6.68
N ILE A 149 -4.64 9.85 5.90
CA ILE A 149 -3.67 8.76 6.11
C ILE A 149 -2.80 8.46 4.89
N GLN A 150 -3.22 8.86 3.70
CA GLN A 150 -2.60 8.44 2.45
C GLN A 150 -2.16 9.64 1.63
N VAL A 151 -0.91 9.55 1.15
CA VAL A 151 -0.34 10.48 0.19
C VAL A 151 -0.04 9.69 -1.09
N PHE A 152 -0.45 10.25 -2.21
CA PHE A 152 -0.16 9.72 -3.53
C PHE A 152 0.92 10.55 -4.19
N VAL A 153 1.75 9.88 -4.99
CA VAL A 153 2.79 10.52 -5.79
C VAL A 153 2.80 9.96 -7.20
N THR A 154 3.19 10.77 -8.17
CA THR A 154 3.30 10.37 -9.58
C THR A 154 4.68 9.79 -9.89
N ASP A 155 4.82 9.23 -11.09
CA ASP A 155 6.11 8.91 -11.70
C ASP A 155 7.10 10.09 -11.63
N LYS A 156 6.63 11.33 -11.89
CA LYS A 156 7.48 12.54 -11.81
C LYS A 156 8.14 12.74 -10.46
N PHE A 157 7.42 12.50 -9.36
CA PHE A 157 8.01 12.59 -8.02
C PHE A 157 8.98 11.44 -7.74
N LYS A 158 8.61 10.22 -8.12
CA LYS A 158 9.46 9.05 -7.95
C LYS A 158 10.79 9.21 -8.71
N GLU A 159 10.73 9.60 -9.97
CA GLU A 159 11.90 9.90 -10.80
C GLU A 159 12.77 11.00 -10.17
N LEU A 160 12.15 12.03 -9.59
CA LEU A 160 12.88 13.11 -8.92
C LEU A 160 13.64 12.62 -7.67
N VAL A 161 13.03 11.75 -6.87
CA VAL A 161 13.65 11.10 -5.71
C VAL A 161 14.81 10.20 -6.14
N GLU A 162 14.60 9.37 -7.17
CA GLU A 162 15.59 8.43 -7.69
C GLU A 162 16.78 9.15 -8.32
N LEU A 163 16.53 10.17 -9.14
CA LEU A 163 17.54 10.99 -9.80
C LEU A 163 18.51 11.62 -8.78
N HIS A 164 18.00 12.06 -7.64
CA HIS A 164 18.81 12.68 -6.58
C HIS A 164 19.32 11.67 -5.53
N GLY A 165 19.05 10.37 -5.73
CA GLY A 165 19.49 9.31 -4.83
C GLY A 165 18.97 9.44 -3.40
N LEU A 166 17.80 10.05 -3.20
CA LEU A 166 17.21 10.26 -1.87
C LEU A 166 16.66 8.92 -1.33
N LYS A 167 16.83 8.66 -0.03
CA LYS A 167 16.56 7.33 0.56
C LYS A 167 15.53 7.36 1.69
N GLY A 168 14.85 6.23 1.91
CA GLY A 168 13.88 6.08 3.00
C GLY A 168 12.41 6.21 2.59
N LEU A 169 12.11 6.04 1.31
CA LEU A 169 10.75 5.89 0.80
C LEU A 169 10.59 4.54 0.12
N ASP A 170 9.38 4.00 0.24
CA ASP A 170 8.88 2.88 -0.53
C ASP A 170 7.72 3.37 -1.40
N PHE A 171 7.75 2.98 -2.68
CA PHE A 171 6.71 3.31 -3.65
C PHE A 171 5.89 2.07 -3.97
N SER A 172 4.71 1.95 -3.36
CA SER A 172 3.76 0.89 -3.73
C SER A 172 2.89 1.40 -4.87
N GLU A 173 2.99 0.77 -6.05
CA GLU A 173 2.13 1.13 -7.19
C GLU A 173 0.67 0.90 -6.83
N VAL A 174 -0.14 1.93 -7.02
CA VAL A 174 -1.60 1.89 -6.79
C VAL A 174 -2.34 1.81 -8.11
N TYR A 175 -1.80 2.45 -9.15
CA TYR A 175 -2.48 2.54 -10.43
C TYR A 175 -1.51 2.87 -11.58
N ASP A 176 -1.71 2.25 -12.75
CA ASP A 176 -1.01 2.56 -14.00
C ASP A 176 -2.04 2.95 -15.08
N SER A 177 -1.91 4.15 -15.65
CA SER A 177 -2.73 4.62 -16.78
C SER A 177 -2.70 3.72 -18.01
N ALA A 178 -1.65 2.93 -18.17
CA ALA A 178 -1.55 1.96 -19.26
C ALA A 178 -2.45 0.73 -19.04
N PHE A 179 -3.00 0.54 -17.84
CA PHE A 179 -3.95 -0.51 -17.49
C PHE A 179 -5.38 0.00 -17.69
N THR A 180 -5.86 -0.10 -18.93
CA THR A 180 -7.16 0.42 -19.37
C THR A 180 -8.32 -0.47 -18.92
N ALA A 181 -9.56 0.03 -19.03
CA ALA A 181 -10.77 -0.77 -18.77
C ALA A 181 -10.81 -2.04 -19.63
N ASP A 182 -10.46 -1.96 -20.92
CA ASP A 182 -10.39 -3.13 -21.80
C ASP A 182 -9.42 -4.21 -21.29
N LYS A 183 -8.26 -3.80 -20.73
CA LYS A 183 -7.28 -4.71 -20.14
C LYS A 183 -7.76 -5.30 -18.82
N GLU A 184 -8.47 -4.51 -18.02
CA GLU A 184 -9.13 -5.01 -16.79
C GLU A 184 -10.16 -6.09 -17.13
N GLU A 185 -11.01 -5.83 -18.12
CA GLU A 185 -12.01 -6.80 -18.57
C GLU A 185 -11.37 -8.05 -19.18
N GLU A 186 -10.30 -7.89 -19.96
CA GLU A 186 -9.53 -9.01 -20.51
C GLU A 186 -8.91 -9.85 -19.40
N GLN A 187 -8.28 -9.22 -18.41
CA GLN A 187 -7.72 -9.92 -17.26
C GLN A 187 -8.81 -10.67 -16.48
N GLU A 188 -9.96 -10.05 -16.25
CA GLU A 188 -11.07 -10.70 -15.54
C GLU A 188 -11.63 -11.89 -16.32
N ARG A 189 -11.80 -11.76 -17.65
CA ARG A 189 -12.20 -12.88 -18.52
C ARG A 189 -11.19 -14.02 -18.46
N ASN A 190 -9.90 -13.70 -18.52
CA ASN A 190 -8.83 -14.70 -18.45
C ASN A 190 -8.79 -15.37 -17.06
N TYR A 191 -9.00 -14.60 -16.00
CA TYR A 191 -9.08 -15.10 -14.62
C TYR A 191 -10.26 -16.07 -14.46
N GLN A 192 -11.46 -15.68 -14.89
CA GLN A 192 -12.63 -16.55 -14.82
C GLN A 192 -12.47 -17.80 -15.68
N ALA A 193 -11.90 -17.68 -16.89
CA ALA A 193 -11.61 -18.84 -17.73
C ALA A 193 -10.62 -19.81 -17.08
N ALA A 194 -9.63 -19.30 -16.35
CA ALA A 194 -8.68 -20.13 -15.60
C ALA A 194 -9.37 -20.86 -14.43
N LEU A 195 -10.23 -20.18 -13.66
CA LEU A 195 -11.03 -20.81 -12.60
C LEU A 195 -11.96 -21.88 -13.15
N ASP A 196 -12.66 -21.60 -14.25
CA ASP A 196 -13.50 -22.58 -14.93
C ASP A 196 -12.70 -23.78 -15.43
N SER A 197 -11.47 -23.55 -15.92
CA SER A 197 -10.57 -24.62 -16.34
C SER A 197 -10.17 -25.50 -15.16
N ILE A 198 -9.79 -24.91 -14.03
CA ILE A 198 -9.45 -25.65 -12.79
C ILE A 198 -10.64 -26.52 -12.37
N GLU A 199 -11.84 -25.95 -12.36
CA GLU A 199 -13.05 -26.67 -11.98
C GLU A 199 -13.38 -27.83 -12.94
N ARG A 200 -13.17 -27.65 -14.24
CA ARG A 200 -13.39 -28.71 -15.25
C ARG A 200 -12.33 -29.80 -15.22
N SER A 201 -11.10 -29.48 -14.84
CA SER A 201 -9.98 -30.42 -14.77
C SER A 201 -9.75 -31.01 -13.38
N LYS A 202 -10.62 -30.73 -12.41
CA LYS A 202 -10.42 -31.17 -11.04
C LYS A 202 -10.47 -32.69 -10.92
N GLY A 203 -9.60 -33.22 -10.05
CA GLY A 203 -9.53 -34.64 -9.74
C GLY A 203 -10.66 -35.08 -8.80
N ILE A 204 -10.46 -36.25 -8.17
CA ILE A 204 -11.35 -36.74 -7.12
C ILE A 204 -11.32 -35.76 -5.96
N GLU A 205 -12.51 -35.35 -5.51
CA GLU A 205 -12.66 -34.42 -4.40
C GLU A 205 -12.60 -35.14 -3.05
N PHE A 206 -11.99 -34.47 -2.08
CA PHE A 206 -11.84 -34.94 -0.71
C PHE A 206 -11.92 -33.78 0.29
N SER A 207 -12.14 -34.12 1.56
CA SER A 207 -12.27 -33.18 2.66
C SER A 207 -10.94 -32.50 3.02
N TYR A 208 -11.01 -31.44 3.81
CA TYR A 208 -9.82 -30.76 4.32
C TYR A 208 -8.90 -31.70 5.14
N ASP A 209 -9.47 -32.58 5.96
CA ASP A 209 -8.69 -33.52 6.77
C ASP A 209 -7.92 -34.52 5.90
N GLU A 210 -8.56 -35.03 4.84
CA GLU A 210 -7.89 -35.87 3.84
C GLU A 210 -6.82 -35.10 3.07
N ALA A 211 -7.09 -33.84 2.74
CA ALA A 211 -6.12 -32.96 2.09
C ALA A 211 -4.85 -32.75 2.95
N ARG A 212 -5.00 -32.63 4.28
CA ARG A 212 -3.87 -32.55 5.22
C ARG A 212 -3.00 -33.80 5.17
N ILE A 213 -3.62 -34.98 5.16
CA ILE A 213 -2.91 -36.27 5.06
C ILE A 213 -2.12 -36.36 3.75
N LEU A 214 -2.72 -35.97 2.62
CA LEU A 214 -2.04 -35.98 1.32
C LEU A 214 -0.87 -35.01 1.26
N MET A 215 -1.01 -33.83 1.87
CA MET A 215 0.09 -32.86 1.95
C MET A 215 1.27 -33.37 2.78
N GLU A 216 1.02 -34.09 3.88
CA GLU A 216 2.07 -34.76 4.68
C GLU A 216 2.79 -35.87 3.87
N GLN A 217 2.13 -36.44 2.87
CA GLN A 217 2.74 -37.37 1.90
C GLN A 217 3.48 -36.66 0.76
N GLY A 218 3.65 -35.34 0.85
CA GLY A 218 4.38 -34.52 -0.13
C GLY A 218 3.55 -34.13 -1.35
N LYS A 219 2.22 -34.20 -1.30
CA LYS A 219 1.34 -33.70 -2.38
C LYS A 219 0.96 -32.23 -2.19
N ALA A 220 0.45 -31.62 -3.25
CA ALA A 220 -0.24 -30.33 -3.20
C ALA A 220 -1.73 -30.53 -3.49
N VAL A 221 -2.55 -29.61 -2.99
CA VAL A 221 -4.01 -29.68 -3.11
C VAL A 221 -4.57 -28.33 -3.53
N ALA A 222 -5.67 -28.33 -4.29
CA ALA A 222 -6.35 -27.11 -4.73
C ALA A 222 -7.87 -27.18 -4.55
N SER A 223 -8.48 -26.00 -4.44
CA SER A 223 -9.94 -25.82 -4.42
C SER A 223 -10.29 -24.46 -5.02
N GLY A 224 -10.83 -24.46 -6.24
CA GLY A 224 -11.06 -23.24 -7.02
C GLY A 224 -9.80 -22.38 -7.11
N LYS A 225 -9.84 -21.18 -6.55
CA LYS A 225 -8.68 -20.27 -6.51
C LYS A 225 -7.62 -20.63 -5.47
N TRP A 226 -7.94 -21.49 -4.51
CA TRP A 226 -7.04 -21.81 -3.40
C TRP A 226 -6.10 -22.94 -3.73
N ARG A 227 -4.88 -22.85 -3.22
CA ARG A 227 -3.89 -23.92 -3.25
C ARG A 227 -3.22 -24.05 -1.87
N MET A 228 -2.90 -25.27 -1.48
CA MET A 228 -2.13 -25.55 -0.27
C MET A 228 -1.06 -26.60 -0.53
N GLN A 229 0.10 -26.42 0.08
CA GLN A 229 1.16 -27.42 0.09
C GLN A 229 2.06 -27.23 1.32
N LEU A 230 2.85 -28.25 1.65
CA LEU A 230 3.95 -28.13 2.59
C LEU A 230 5.26 -27.85 1.84
N ASP A 231 6.10 -27.00 2.42
CA ASP A 231 7.48 -26.82 1.97
C ASP A 231 8.40 -27.97 2.44
N GLU A 232 9.70 -27.83 2.19
CA GLU A 232 10.71 -28.83 2.54
C GLU A 232 10.87 -29.02 4.06
N ASN A 233 10.49 -28.01 4.87
CA ASN A 233 10.54 -28.05 6.32
C ASN A 233 9.22 -28.57 6.93
N GLY A 234 8.22 -28.85 6.11
CA GLY A 234 6.89 -29.26 6.56
C GLY A 234 6.00 -28.09 6.99
N GLU A 235 6.38 -26.85 6.70
CA GLU A 235 5.58 -25.67 7.01
C GLU A 235 4.44 -25.52 5.99
N LEU A 236 3.26 -25.13 6.47
CA LEU A 236 2.09 -24.97 5.61
C LEU A 236 2.13 -23.63 4.88
N TRP A 237 1.91 -23.72 3.57
CA TRP A 237 1.72 -22.58 2.70
C TRP A 237 0.32 -22.62 2.08
N ILE A 238 -0.33 -21.48 2.07
CA ILE A 238 -1.64 -21.27 1.44
C ILE A 238 -1.45 -20.19 0.37
N ALA A 239 -1.96 -20.44 -0.82
CA ALA A 239 -2.03 -19.44 -1.87
C ALA A 239 -3.43 -19.21 -2.39
N ASP A 240 -3.68 -17.98 -2.82
CA ASP A 240 -4.79 -17.63 -3.68
C ASP A 240 -4.31 -17.27 -5.08
N LEU A 241 -5.05 -17.74 -6.08
CA LEU A 241 -4.83 -17.38 -7.47
C LEU A 241 -5.31 -15.94 -7.70
N THR A 242 -4.39 -15.08 -8.07
CA THR A 242 -4.64 -13.67 -8.38
C THR A 242 -5.23 -13.49 -9.79
N PRO A 243 -5.86 -12.35 -10.10
CA PRO A 243 -6.28 -12.01 -11.47
C PRO A 243 -5.14 -12.01 -12.50
N ALA A 244 -3.88 -11.85 -12.05
CA ALA A 244 -2.69 -11.98 -12.89
C ALA A 244 -2.31 -13.44 -13.19
N LEU A 245 -3.11 -14.42 -12.74
CA LEU A 245 -2.87 -15.86 -12.87
C LEU A 245 -1.60 -16.35 -12.16
N LEU A 246 -1.22 -15.64 -11.09
CA LEU A 246 -0.12 -16.01 -10.21
C LEU A 246 -0.67 -16.42 -8.85
N TYR A 247 -0.05 -17.43 -8.24
CA TYR A 247 -0.35 -17.82 -6.86
C TYR A 247 0.42 -16.91 -5.90
N ASP A 248 -0.32 -16.17 -5.07
CA ASP A 248 0.24 -15.36 -3.98
C ASP A 248 0.32 -16.23 -2.72
N TRP A 249 1.53 -16.61 -2.33
CA TRP A 249 1.76 -17.56 -1.25
C TRP A 249 1.96 -16.86 0.08
N GLY A 250 1.30 -17.35 1.13
CA GLY A 250 1.46 -16.86 2.49
C GLY A 250 1.46 -17.97 3.52
N GLN A 251 2.25 -17.77 4.58
CA GLN A 251 2.19 -18.63 5.77
C GLN A 251 1.03 -18.18 6.68
N PRO A 252 0.08 -19.07 6.97
CA PRO A 252 -1.03 -18.75 7.85
C PRO A 252 -0.60 -18.77 9.32
N ILE A 253 -0.88 -17.70 10.06
CA ILE A 253 -0.82 -17.71 11.54
C ILE A 253 -2.01 -18.50 12.12
N TYR A 254 -3.13 -18.55 11.40
CA TYR A 254 -4.29 -19.40 11.69
C TYR A 254 -4.94 -19.86 10.37
N ILE A 255 -5.60 -21.01 10.38
CA ILE A 255 -6.32 -21.52 9.20
C ILE A 255 -7.68 -20.83 9.09
N PRO A 256 -7.98 -20.11 7.99
CA PRO A 256 -9.29 -19.52 7.79
C PRO A 256 -10.39 -20.61 7.76
N PRO A 257 -11.46 -20.50 8.58
CA PRO A 257 -12.48 -21.55 8.67
C PRO A 257 -13.16 -21.90 7.34
N VAL A 258 -13.23 -20.95 6.41
CA VAL A 258 -13.77 -21.19 5.07
C VAL A 258 -13.03 -22.31 4.34
N LEU A 259 -11.71 -22.46 4.52
CA LEU A 259 -10.91 -23.48 3.83
C LEU A 259 -11.23 -24.89 4.30
N MET A 260 -11.65 -25.04 5.56
CA MET A 260 -12.05 -26.32 6.14
C MET A 260 -13.38 -26.82 5.57
N LEU A 261 -14.19 -25.93 4.98
CA LEU A 261 -15.48 -26.26 4.38
C LEU A 261 -15.37 -26.56 2.88
N LEU A 262 -14.21 -26.33 2.27
CA LEU A 262 -13.98 -26.57 0.85
C LEU A 262 -13.74 -28.06 0.56
N GLN A 263 -14.08 -28.46 -0.66
CA GLN A 263 -13.65 -29.73 -1.23
C GLN A 263 -12.36 -29.51 -2.02
N TRP A 264 -11.40 -30.41 -1.84
CA TRP A 264 -10.04 -30.31 -2.36
C TRP A 264 -9.76 -31.43 -3.35
N HIS A 265 -8.85 -31.20 -4.29
CA HIS A 265 -8.34 -32.24 -5.18
C HIS A 265 -6.82 -32.16 -5.28
N GLU A 266 -6.17 -33.27 -5.62
CA GLU A 266 -4.72 -33.35 -5.79
C GLU A 266 -4.28 -32.53 -7.01
N VAL A 267 -3.17 -31.80 -6.86
CA VAL A 267 -2.50 -31.07 -7.93
C VAL A 267 -0.98 -31.23 -7.81
N GLU A 268 -0.27 -30.91 -8.88
CA GLU A 268 1.19 -30.83 -8.86
C GLU A 268 1.69 -29.69 -7.96
N LYS A 269 2.83 -29.91 -7.30
CA LYS A 269 3.49 -28.87 -6.51
C LYS A 269 3.86 -27.68 -7.39
N SER A 270 3.75 -26.48 -6.83
CA SER A 270 4.22 -25.25 -7.46
C SER A 270 5.38 -24.66 -6.69
N GLU A 271 6.18 -23.86 -7.38
CA GLU A 271 7.20 -23.03 -6.71
C GLU A 271 6.52 -22.03 -5.77
N ILE A 272 7.04 -21.94 -4.55
CA ILE A 272 6.65 -20.94 -3.57
C ILE A 272 7.56 -19.74 -3.83
N ASN A 273 7.03 -18.76 -4.57
CA ASN A 273 7.74 -17.52 -4.84
C ASN A 273 7.47 -16.55 -3.69
N LEU A 274 8.53 -16.14 -2.99
CA LEU A 274 8.52 -15.20 -1.85
C LEU A 274 8.75 -13.76 -2.31
#